data_AF-A0A3D1E187-F1
#
_entry.id   AF-A0A3D1E187-F1
#
_cell.length_a   1.000
_cell.length_b   1.000
_cell.length_c   1.000
_cell.angle_alpha   90.00
_cell.angle_beta   90.00
_cell.angle_gamma   90.00
#
_symmetry.space_group_name_H-M   'P 1'
#
loop_
_entity.id
_entity.type
_entity.pdbx_description
1 polymer ?
#
loop_
_entity_poly.entity_id
_entity_poly.type
_entity_poly.pdbx_seq_one_letter_code
_entity_poly.pdbx_strand_id
1 'polypeptide(L)'
;MWLASWSLTKDIKTMNEGRIRGWFGQNIAGAQQAISAQAWPRMAVTVFYLLGPFFMLIERSPADAWLSLCGLAFIGRCIYRKDWGWTRHFWVRAVFVFWLWCL
;
A
#
# COMPACT_ATOMS: atom_id res chain seq x y z
N MET A 1 21.41 -50.06 -6.37
CA MET A 1 21.62 -48.63 -5.99
C MET A 1 20.90 -47.65 -6.92
N TRP A 2 20.92 -47.83 -8.24
CA TRP A 2 20.28 -46.91 -9.21
C TRP A 2 18.73 -46.84 -9.16
N LEU A 3 18.04 -47.96 -8.94
CA LEU A 3 16.56 -47.98 -8.88
C LEU A 3 15.99 -47.18 -7.69
N ALA A 4 16.69 -47.19 -6.54
CA ALA A 4 16.31 -46.41 -5.37
C ALA A 4 16.46 -44.90 -5.60
N SER A 5 17.52 -44.49 -6.31
CA SER A 5 17.73 -43.07 -6.69
C SER A 5 16.66 -42.55 -7.63
N TRP A 6 16.11 -43.40 -8.52
CA TRP A 6 15.05 -43.00 -9.45
C TRP A 6 13.67 -42.95 -8.79
N SER A 7 13.41 -43.79 -7.78
CA SER A 7 12.19 -43.67 -6.96
C SER A 7 12.18 -42.36 -6.19
N LEU A 8 13.28 -42.06 -5.49
CA LEU A 8 13.43 -40.85 -4.68
C LEU A 8 13.22 -39.56 -5.48
N THR A 9 13.72 -39.49 -6.72
CA THR A 9 13.54 -38.29 -7.55
C THR A 9 12.09 -38.09 -7.99
N LYS A 10 11.32 -39.17 -8.20
CA LYS A 10 9.89 -39.05 -8.47
C LYS A 10 9.11 -38.59 -7.25
N ASP A 11 9.40 -39.15 -6.09
CA ASP A 11 8.73 -38.79 -4.83
C ASP A 11 8.99 -37.33 -4.45
N ILE A 12 10.22 -36.84 -4.65
CA ILE A 12 10.57 -35.42 -4.45
C ILE A 12 9.78 -34.53 -5.41
N LYS A 13 9.62 -34.95 -6.66
CA LYS A 13 8.92 -34.16 -7.68
C LYS A 13 7.42 -34.06 -7.38
N THR A 14 6.77 -35.16 -7.04
CA THR A 14 5.33 -35.19 -6.71
C THR A 14 5.03 -34.42 -5.42
N MET A 15 5.89 -34.53 -4.40
CA MET A 15 5.79 -33.73 -3.17
C MET A 15 5.94 -32.23 -3.45
N ASN A 16 6.88 -31.83 -4.30
CA ASN A 16 7.08 -30.42 -4.64
C ASN A 16 5.90 -29.86 -5.42
N GLU A 17 5.36 -30.60 -6.40
CA GLU A 17 4.19 -30.20 -7.17
C GLU A 17 2.95 -30.04 -6.27
N GLY A 18 2.71 -30.98 -5.34
CA GLY A 18 1.62 -30.88 -4.37
C GLY A 18 1.77 -29.67 -3.43
N ARG A 19 2.99 -29.43 -2.94
CA ARG A 19 3.31 -28.28 -2.08
C ARG A 19 3.16 -26.95 -2.82
N ILE A 20 3.61 -26.86 -4.07
CA ILE A 20 3.47 -25.67 -4.91
C ILE A 20 1.99 -25.36 -5.14
N ARG A 21 1.20 -26.37 -5.55
CA ARG A 21 -0.25 -26.20 -5.77
C ARG A 21 -0.99 -25.81 -4.49
N GLY A 22 -0.62 -26.41 -3.36
CA GLY A 22 -1.17 -26.05 -2.04
C GLY A 22 -0.80 -24.63 -1.61
N TRP A 23 0.46 -24.22 -1.82
CA TRP A 23 0.93 -22.86 -1.55
C TRP A 23 0.16 -21.83 -2.38
N PHE A 24 -0.03 -22.06 -3.68
CA PHE A 24 -0.82 -21.16 -4.52
C PHE A 24 -2.28 -21.08 -4.06
N GLY A 25 -2.92 -22.22 -3.77
CA GLY A 25 -4.31 -22.25 -3.30
C GLY A 25 -4.53 -21.45 -2.01
N GLN A 26 -3.62 -21.59 -1.04
CA GLN A 26 -3.69 -20.85 0.23
C GLN A 26 -3.48 -19.34 0.02
N ASN A 27 -2.53 -18.94 -0.81
CA ASN A 27 -2.27 -17.52 -1.09
C ASN A 27 -3.44 -16.86 -1.82
N ILE A 28 -4.06 -17.53 -2.79
CA ILE A 28 -5.20 -16.99 -3.55
C ILE A 28 -6.44 -16.88 -2.66
N ALA A 29 -6.73 -17.91 -1.85
CA ALA A 29 -7.83 -17.88 -0.90
C ALA A 29 -7.64 -16.80 0.18
N GLY A 30 -6.42 -16.66 0.71
CA GLY A 30 -6.06 -15.60 1.65
C GLY A 30 -6.19 -14.20 1.03
N ALA A 31 -5.76 -14.02 -0.22
CA ALA A 31 -5.92 -12.76 -0.94
C ALA A 31 -7.40 -12.41 -1.13
N GLN A 32 -8.24 -13.38 -1.50
CA GLN A 32 -9.68 -13.18 -1.67
C GLN A 32 -10.36 -12.79 -0.36
N GLN A 33 -9.96 -13.41 0.76
CA GLN A 33 -10.44 -13.06 2.11
C GLN A 33 -9.97 -11.67 2.54
N ALA A 34 -8.74 -11.26 2.21
CA ALA A 34 -8.24 -9.93 2.49
C ALA A 34 -8.96 -8.84 1.69
N ILE A 35 -9.30 -9.13 0.44
CA ILE A 35 -10.08 -8.24 -0.44
C ILE A 35 -11.53 -8.14 0.04
N SER A 36 -12.16 -9.25 0.43
CA SER A 36 -13.55 -9.24 0.91
C SER A 36 -13.69 -8.63 2.31
N ALA A 37 -12.66 -8.74 3.17
CA ALA A 37 -12.59 -8.09 4.46
C ALA A 37 -12.22 -6.60 4.40
N GLN A 38 -11.93 -6.07 3.20
CA GLN A 38 -11.58 -4.67 3.02
C GLN A 38 -12.83 -3.78 3.13
N ALA A 39 -12.92 -3.00 4.20
CA ALA A 39 -14.00 -2.04 4.38
C ALA A 39 -13.99 -0.98 3.25
N TRP A 40 -15.17 -0.67 2.70
CA TRP A 40 -15.43 0.39 1.71
C TRP A 40 -14.66 1.72 1.94
N PRO A 41 -14.56 2.27 3.17
CA PRO A 41 -13.77 3.49 3.40
C PRO A 41 -12.28 3.34 3.07
N ARG A 42 -11.71 2.13 3.22
CA ARG A 42 -10.29 1.86 2.94
C ARG A 42 -10.03 1.81 1.43
N MET A 43 -10.97 1.30 0.63
CA MET A 43 -10.87 1.35 -0.84
C MET A 43 -10.99 2.78 -1.37
N ALA A 44 -11.91 3.59 -0.85
CA ALA A 44 -12.06 4.98 -1.27
C ALA A 44 -10.78 5.80 -1.07
N VAL A 45 -10.07 5.59 0.05
CA VAL A 45 -8.77 6.24 0.32
C VAL A 45 -7.68 5.77 -0.66
N THR A 46 -7.65 4.48 -1.00
CA THR A 46 -6.70 3.95 -1.99
C THR A 46 -6.97 4.50 -3.39
N VAL A 47 -8.24 4.57 -3.80
CA VAL A 47 -8.65 5.13 -5.11
C VAL A 47 -8.33 6.62 -5.16
N PHE A 48 -8.60 7.36 -4.09
CA PHE A 48 -8.21 8.77 -3.95
C PHE A 48 -6.70 8.94 -4.13
N TYR A 49 -5.87 8.12 -3.48
CA TYR A 49 -4.42 8.18 -3.65
C TYR A 49 -3.95 7.80 -5.06
N LEU A 50 -4.59 6.80 -5.70
CA LEU A 50 -4.26 6.38 -7.07
C LEU A 50 -4.68 7.41 -8.14
N LEU A 51 -5.67 8.26 -7.85
CA LEU A 51 -6.08 9.34 -8.75
C LEU A 51 -5.14 10.56 -8.70
N GLY A 52 -4.32 10.70 -7.66
CA GLY A 52 -3.29 11.74 -7.54
C GLY A 52 -2.38 11.92 -8.77
N PRO A 53 -1.76 10.85 -9.33
CA PRO A 53 -0.96 10.96 -10.55
C PRO A 53 -1.76 11.38 -11.80
N PHE A 54 -3.08 11.17 -11.83
CA PHE A 54 -3.92 11.64 -12.93
C PHE A 54 -4.22 13.15 -12.82
N PHE A 55 -4.30 13.71 -11.61
CA PHE A 55 -4.38 15.16 -11.41
C PHE A 55 -3.11 15.90 -11.86
N MET A 56 -1.93 15.26 -11.71
CA MET A 56 -0.66 15.78 -12.25
C MET A 56 -0.62 15.86 -13.78
N LEU A 57 -1.48 15.10 -14.48
CA LEU A 57 -1.50 15.02 -15.94
C LEU A 57 -2.44 16.03 -16.61
N ILE A 58 -3.35 16.66 -15.85
CA ILE A 58 -4.40 17.52 -16.38
C ILE A 58 -3.90 18.98 -16.47
N GLU A 59 -3.54 19.61 -15.35
CA GLU A 59 -2.99 20.98 -15.31
C GLU A 59 -2.15 21.16 -14.02
N ARG A 60 -1.19 22.09 -13.95
CA ARG A 60 -0.33 22.29 -12.75
C ARG A 60 -1.13 22.76 -11.52
N SER A 61 -2.16 23.58 -11.72
CA SER A 61 -2.99 24.15 -10.65
C SER A 61 -3.85 23.14 -9.87
N PRO A 62 -4.56 22.18 -10.50
CA PRO A 62 -5.31 21.17 -9.75
C PRO A 62 -4.42 20.20 -8.97
N ALA A 63 -3.18 19.94 -9.43
CA ALA A 63 -2.23 19.12 -8.70
C ALA A 63 -1.77 19.78 -7.39
N ASP A 64 -1.49 21.08 -7.40
CA ASP A 64 -1.15 21.86 -6.20
C ASP A 64 -2.31 21.91 -5.19
N ALA A 65 -3.55 22.09 -5.67
CA ALA A 65 -4.75 22.06 -4.83
C ALA A 65 -4.97 20.67 -4.21
N TRP A 66 -4.72 19.60 -4.96
CA TRP A 66 -4.83 18.22 -4.49
C TRP A 66 -3.81 17.90 -3.39
N LEU A 67 -2.54 18.25 -3.58
CA LEU A 67 -1.49 18.09 -2.57
C LEU A 67 -1.82 18.87 -1.29
N SER A 68 -2.36 20.08 -1.44
CA SER A 68 -2.81 20.91 -0.32
C SER A 68 -3.95 20.25 0.46
N LEU A 69 -4.93 19.65 -0.22
CA LEU A 69 -6.02 18.91 0.41
C LEU A 69 -5.53 17.67 1.16
N CYS A 70 -4.60 16.91 0.55
CA CYS A 70 -3.94 15.77 1.18
C CYS A 70 -3.18 16.18 2.46
N GLY A 71 -2.44 17.29 2.39
CA GLY A 71 -1.74 17.87 3.54
C GLY A 71 -2.71 18.28 4.65
N LEU A 72 -3.81 18.94 4.31
CA LEU A 72 -4.82 19.36 5.28
C LEU A 72 -5.51 18.17 5.96
N ALA A 73 -5.85 17.13 5.20
CA ALA A 73 -6.41 15.88 5.74
C ALA A 73 -5.42 15.17 6.68
N PHE A 74 -4.13 15.20 6.37
CA PHE A 74 -3.08 14.66 7.23
C PHE A 74 -2.97 15.44 8.55
N ILE A 75 -2.99 16.77 8.50
CA ILE A 75 -3.03 17.63 9.71
C ILE A 75 -4.26 17.32 10.56
N GLY A 76 -5.46 17.26 9.95
CA GLY A 76 -6.70 16.94 10.65
C GLY A 76 -6.64 15.60 11.37
N ARG A 77 -6.03 14.59 10.73
CA ARG A 77 -5.78 13.28 11.35
C ARG A 77 -4.79 13.38 12.51
N CYS A 78 -3.72 14.15 12.38
CA CYS A 78 -2.75 14.35 13.46
C CYS A 78 -3.36 15.05 14.68
N ILE A 79 -4.24 16.05 14.45
CA ILE A 79 -5.01 16.70 15.51
C ILE A 79 -5.90 15.68 16.22
N TYR A 80 -6.64 14.86 15.47
CA TYR A 80 -7.52 13.83 16.03
C TYR A 80 -6.78 12.77 16.84
N ARG A 81 -5.62 12.32 16.36
CA ARG A 81 -4.79 11.31 17.04
C ARG A 81 -3.89 11.88 18.14
N LYS A 82 -3.77 13.21 18.23
CA LYS A 82 -2.81 13.93 19.11
C LYS A 82 -1.35 13.50 18.93
N ASP A 83 -1.01 12.91 17.79
CA ASP A 83 0.34 12.48 17.45
C ASP A 83 1.09 13.65 16.81
N TRP A 84 1.82 14.40 17.63
CA TRP A 84 2.62 15.56 17.21
C TRP A 84 4.13 15.27 17.14
N GLY A 85 4.55 14.02 17.39
CA GLY A 85 5.98 13.66 17.39
C GLY A 85 6.72 13.97 16.09
N TRP A 86 6.01 13.96 14.95
CA TRP A 86 6.54 14.25 13.63
C TRP A 86 6.86 15.73 13.39
N THR A 87 6.22 16.68 14.09
CA THR A 87 6.51 18.12 13.95
C THR A 87 7.81 18.54 14.62
N ARG A 88 8.43 17.63 15.40
CA ARG A 88 9.74 17.84 16.02
C ARG A 88 10.87 17.87 14.99
N HIS A 89 10.67 17.29 13.80
CA HIS A 89 11.64 17.37 12.71
C HIS A 89 11.60 18.76 12.06
N PHE A 90 12.78 19.41 12.01
CA PHE A 90 12.92 20.75 11.46
C PHE A 90 12.40 20.86 10.01
N TRP A 91 12.65 19.85 9.18
CA TRP A 91 12.22 19.85 7.77
C TRP A 91 10.69 19.90 7.63
N VAL A 92 9.95 19.23 8.52
CA VAL A 92 8.48 19.27 8.52
C VAL A 92 7.97 20.69 8.81
N ARG A 93 8.58 21.39 9.77
CA ARG A 93 8.24 22.80 10.08
C ARG A 93 8.57 23.73 8.92
N ALA A 94 9.71 23.53 8.27
CA ALA A 94 10.11 24.30 7.09
C ALA A 94 9.15 24.10 5.92
N VAL A 95 8.71 22.86 5.67
CA VAL A 95 7.69 22.55 4.66
C VAL A 95 6.35 23.23 4.98
N PHE A 96 5.92 23.27 6.24
CA PHE A 96 4.69 23.98 6.62
C PHE A 96 4.77 25.49 6.43
N VAL A 97 5.88 26.10 6.82
CA VAL A 97 6.08 27.55 6.63
C VAL A 97 6.16 27.88 5.15
N PHE A 98 6.88 27.06 4.37
CA PHE A 98 6.94 27.20 2.92
C PHE A 98 5.58 27.01 2.27
N TRP A 99 4.80 26.01 2.72
CA TRP A 99 3.45 25.76 2.24
C TRP A 99 2.52 26.95 2.53
N LEU A 100 2.54 27.52 3.74
CA LEU A 100 1.80 28.73 4.09
C LEU A 100 2.27 29.98 3.32
N TRP A 101 3.53 30.02 2.89
CA TRP A 101 4.09 31.13 2.11
C TRP A 101 3.78 31.00 0.60
N CYS A 102 3.61 29.77 0.12
CA CYS A 102 3.40 29.46 -1.30
C CYS A 102 1.91 29.41 -1.70
N LEU A 103 1.01 29.34 -0.72
CA LEU A 103 -0.45 29.42 -0.88
C LEU A 103 -0.92 30.87 -0.98
#